data_AF-A0A6V7VCE4-F1
#
_entry.id   AF-A0A6V7VCE4-F1
#
_cell.length_a   1.000
_cell.length_b   1.000
_cell.length_c   1.000
_cell.angle_alpha   90.00
_cell.angle_beta   90.00
_cell.angle_gamma   90.00
#
_symmetry.space_group_name_H-M   'P 1'
#
loop_
_entity.id
_entity.type
_entity.pdbx_description
1 polymer ?
#
loop_
_entity_poly.entity_id
_entity_poly.type
_entity_poly.pdbx_seq_one_letter_code
_entity_poly.pdbx_strand_id
1 'polypeptide(L)' 'MAPTKSRAGWLREWTSRIEGNSVYTTDGKVILCEACQQKAPATQFFQLNQHNSTEKHKANVERREKNI' A
#
# COMPACT_ATOMS: atom_id res chain seq x y z
N MET A 1 27.27 6.20 -6.91
CA MET A 1 26.50 4.94 -7.05
C MET A 1 25.12 5.18 -6.46
N ALA A 2 24.06 5.17 -7.28
CA ALA A 2 22.71 5.11 -6.74
C ALA A 2 22.55 3.75 -6.03
N PRO A 3 22.06 3.68 -4.79
CA PRO A 3 21.90 2.41 -4.12
C PRO A 3 20.94 1.55 -4.93
N THR A 4 21.39 0.37 -5.38
CA THR A 4 20.56 -0.64 -6.01
C THR A 4 19.66 -1.27 -4.95
N LYS A 5 18.66 -0.52 -4.48
CA LYS A 5 17.66 -1.03 -3.55
C LYS A 5 16.99 -2.25 -4.18
N SER A 6 17.01 -3.36 -3.45
CA SER A 6 16.28 -4.57 -3.82
C SER A 6 14.78 -4.25 -3.89
N ARG A 7 14.03 -5.00 -4.71
CA ARG A 7 12.57 -4.84 -4.83
C ARG A 7 11.88 -4.87 -3.46
N ALA A 8 12.28 -5.78 -2.58
CA ALA A 8 11.78 -5.84 -1.20
C ALA A 8 12.04 -4.55 -0.40
N GLY A 9 13.20 -3.90 -0.61
CA GLY A 9 13.54 -2.63 0.02
C GLY A 9 12.67 -1.48 -0.47
N TRP A 10 12.37 -1.43 -1.77
CA TRP A 10 11.42 -0.46 -2.33
C TRP A 10 10.01 -0.65 -1.77
N LEU A 11 9.52 -1.88 -1.68
CA LEU A 11 8.17 -2.14 -1.17
C LEU A 11 8.02 -1.71 0.29
N ARG A 12 9.01 -2.00 1.14
CA ARG A 12 9.04 -1.57 2.54
C ARG A 12 9.10 -0.04 2.68
N GLU A 13 9.90 0.61 1.86
CA GLU A 13 9.96 2.07 1.82
C GLU A 13 8.64 2.69 1.36
N TRP A 14 7.96 2.09 0.39
CA TRP A 14 6.67 2.57 -0.07
C TRP A 14 5.57 2.41 0.98
N THR A 15 5.54 1.29 1.70
CA THR A 15 4.59 1.11 2.82
C THR A 15 4.85 2.10 3.95
N SER A 16 6.12 2.41 4.27
CA SER A 16 6.46 3.44 5.27
C SER A 16 6.17 4.85 4.75
N ARG A 17 6.40 5.16 3.48
CA ARG A 17 6.00 6.47 2.91
C ARG A 17 4.51 6.75 2.96
N ILE A 18 3.68 5.71 3.00
CA ILE A 18 2.23 5.80 3.07
C ILE A 18 1.76 5.84 4.54
N GLU A 19 2.65 6.03 5.53
CA GLU A 19 2.43 5.96 6.99
C GLU A 19 1.17 6.67 7.57
N GLY A 20 0.46 7.49 6.81
CA GLY A 20 -0.89 7.95 7.17
C GLY A 20 -2.01 6.91 6.98
N ASN A 21 -1.77 5.79 6.30
CA ASN A 21 -2.77 4.77 5.99
C ASN A 21 -2.24 3.40 6.42
N SER A 22 -2.45 3.02 7.69
CA SER A 22 -2.11 1.72 8.32
C SER A 22 -2.91 0.54 7.74
N VAL A 23 -3.19 0.58 6.44
CA VAL A 23 -3.94 -0.39 5.68
C VAL A 23 -3.02 -1.16 4.73
N TYR A 24 -1.72 -0.84 4.65
CA TYR A 24 -0.78 -1.53 3.77
C TYR A 24 0.26 -2.32 4.56
N THR A 25 0.44 -3.58 4.16
CA THR A 25 1.45 -4.49 4.68
C THR A 25 2.25 -5.10 3.53
N THR A 26 3.50 -5.49 3.76
CA THR A 26 4.34 -6.11 2.73
C THR A 26 5.20 -7.24 3.28
N ASP A 27 5.25 -8.34 2.53
CA ASP A 27 6.18 -9.46 2.76
C ASP A 27 7.52 -9.28 2.00
N GLY A 28 7.73 -8.13 1.36
CA GLY A 28 8.90 -7.88 0.50
C GLY A 28 8.80 -8.46 -0.91
N LYS A 29 7.70 -9.17 -1.22
CA LYS A 29 7.36 -9.62 -2.59
C LYS A 29 6.17 -8.87 -3.19
N VAL A 30 5.16 -8.61 -2.37
CA VAL A 30 3.92 -7.91 -2.73
C VAL A 30 3.51 -6.95 -1.61
N ILE A 31 2.68 -5.96 -1.94
CA ILE A 31 1.98 -5.15 -0.94
C ILE A 31 0.53 -5.65 -0.88
N LEU A 32 0.04 -5.87 0.32
CA LEU A 32 -1.34 -6.22 0.61
C LEU A 32 -2.03 -5.00 1.20
N CYS A 33 -3.21 -4.67 0.68
CA CYS A 33 -4.10 -3.68 1.27
C CYS A 33 -5.09 -4.42 2.18
N GLU A 34 -4.99 -4.21 3.49
CA GLU A 34 -5.89 -4.77 4.51
C GLU A 34 -7.31 -4.22 4.37
N ALA A 35 -7.46 -2.92 4.05
CA ALA A 35 -8.78 -2.33 3.83
C ALA A 35 -9.51 -3.03 2.68
N CYS A 36 -8.81 -3.26 1.56
CA CYS A 36 -9.38 -3.93 0.41
C CYS A 36 -9.27 -5.47 0.45
N GLN A 37 -8.57 -6.03 1.43
CA GLN A 37 -8.17 -7.45 1.50
C GLN A 37 -7.63 -8.03 0.19
N GLN A 38 -6.88 -7.22 -0.56
CA GLN A 38 -6.37 -7.60 -1.88
C GLN A 38 -4.92 -7.15 -2.08
N LYS A 39 -4.24 -7.79 -3.02
CA LYS A 39 -2.88 -7.40 -3.42
C LYS A 39 -2.94 -6.03 -4.11
N ALA A 40 -2.25 -5.05 -3.55
CA ALA A 40 -2.12 -3.73 -4.15
C ALA A 40 -1.09 -3.79 -5.28
N PRO A 41 -1.34 -3.14 -6.42
CA PRO A 41 -0.37 -3.05 -7.50
C PRO A 41 0.83 -2.22 -7.03
N ALA A 42 1.98 -2.90 -6.90
CA ALA A 42 3.21 -2.35 -6.34
C ALA A 42 4.40 -2.57 -7.28
N THR A 43 4.18 -2.38 -8.58
CA THR A 43 5.28 -2.34 -9.56
C THR A 43 5.95 -0.98 -9.54
N GLN A 44 5.18 0.08 -9.28
CA GLN A 44 5.62 1.45 -9.13
C GLN A 44 4.83 2.15 -8.01
N PHE A 45 5.43 3.13 -7.34
CA PHE A 45 4.80 3.87 -6.25
C PHE A 45 3.50 4.60 -6.67
N PHE A 46 3.41 5.06 -7.93
CA PHE A 46 2.21 5.74 -8.42
C PHE A 46 0.98 4.80 -8.44
N GLN A 47 1.18 3.50 -8.67
CA GLN A 47 0.09 2.52 -8.70
C GLN A 47 -0.57 2.36 -7.32
N LEU A 48 0.22 2.45 -6.24
CA LEU A 48 -0.30 2.53 -4.88
C LEU A 48 -1.09 3.82 -4.64
N ASN A 49 -0.60 4.96 -5.13
CA ASN A 49 -1.34 6.22 -5.04
C ASN A 49 -2.67 6.16 -5.82
N GLN A 50 -2.67 5.54 -6.99
CA GLN A 50 -3.89 5.32 -7.77
C GLN A 50 -4.85 4.40 -7.01
N HIS A 51 -4.37 3.31 -6.42
CA HIS A 51 -5.18 2.43 -5.58
C HIS A 51 -5.82 3.20 -4.41
N ASN A 52 -5.03 4.01 -3.69
CA ASN A 52 -5.52 4.89 -2.62
C ASN A 52 -6.62 5.86 -3.08
N SER A 53 -6.52 6.33 -4.32
CA SER A 53 -7.47 7.29 -4.88
C SER A 53 -8.79 6.67 -5.33
N THR A 54 -8.86 5.34 -5.47
CA THR A 54 -10.07 4.65 -5.91
C THR A 54 -11.20 4.75 -4.89
N GLU A 55 -12.44 4.90 -5.36
CA GLU A 55 -13.62 4.94 -4.51
C GLU A 55 -13.79 3.65 -3.70
N LYS A 56 -13.44 2.50 -4.28
CA LYS A 56 -13.45 1.20 -3.60
C LYS A 56 -12.54 1.21 -2.36
N HIS A 57 -11.33 1.75 -2.48
CA HIS A 57 -10.41 1.87 -1.36
C HIS A 57 -10.98 2.80 -0.28
N LYS A 58 -11.41 4.00 -0.67
CA LYS A 58 -12.01 4.98 0.26
C LYS A 58 -13.21 4.41 1.02
N ALA A 59 -14.13 3.73 0.32
CA ALA A 59 -15.29 3.09 0.94
C ALA A 59 -14.90 1.98 1.93
N ASN A 60 -13.88 1.19 1.61
CA ASN A 60 -13.41 0.15 2.52
C ASN A 60 -12.64 0.68 3.73
N VAL A 61 -11.84 1.74 3.55
CA VAL A 61 -11.20 2.45 4.66
C VAL A 61 -12.26 3.04 5.59
N GLU A 62 -13.24 3.75 5.03
CA GLU A 62 -14.34 4.33 5.82
C GLU A 62 -15.14 3.25 6.57
N ARG A 63 -15.40 2.10 5.94
CA ARG A 63 -16.03 0.95 6.62
C ARG A 63 -15.19 0.41 7.77
N ARG A 64 -13.87 0.33 7.59
CA ARG A 64 -12.95 -0.14 8.64
C ARG A 64 -12.92 0.83 9.80
N GLU A 65 -12.85 2.13 9.54
CA GLU A 65 -12.85 3.17 10.58
C GLU A 65 -14.18 3.25 11.33
N LYS A 66 -15.32 3.06 10.65
CA LYS A 66 -16.64 3.02 11.30
C LYS A 66 -16.92 1.75 12.12
N ASN A 67 -16.08 0.71 12.00
CA ASN A 67 -16.25 -0.56 12.71
C ASN A 67 -15.29 -0.71 13.90
N ILE A 68 -14.52 0.33 14.23
CA ILE A 68 -13.67 0.42 15.43
C ILE A 68 -14.40 1.20 16.53
#